data_AF-A0A662CTR1-F1
#
_entry.id   AF-A0A662CTR1-F1
#
_cell.length_a   1.000
_cell.length_b   1.000
_cell.length_c   1.000
_cell.angle_alpha   90.00
_cell.angle_beta   90.00
_cell.angle_gamma   90.00
#
_symmetry.space_group_name_H-M   'P 1'
#
loop_
_entity.id
_entity.type
_entity.pdbx_description
1 polymer ?
#
loop_
_entity_poly.entity_id
_entity_poly.type
_entity_poly.pdbx_seq_one_letter_code
_entity_poly.pdbx_strand_id
1 'polypeptide(L)'
;MWIFNQILTRLFDVLFWPFQWLHPWWAMIYISLLTGLFMLWVFRLTSNQAGIKDIKRRIKAHLLEIRLFKDNFALTFKAQGNILLCNLKYIGYSFKPMLVMIVPLVLIIIQLNFRFAYLPLTPGQRAIVKVKVQPDLDLLELPISLTSTSGIVVETPPLRIEEEGEIDWRIKALEPGRQSLFIQIGDNHQPISKEIYIAPANTRRLTKLSPLRPPAKFPNALLYPLEKPLPTGTPLREIEITYPSGHFHLWGLSIHWLIVYFLLAIAFGFGLKRFVGVEI
;
A
#
# COMPACT_ATOMS: atom_id res chain seq x y z
N MET A 1 6.91 13.30 -12.78
CA MET A 1 6.25 12.34 -11.86
C MET A 1 5.73 11.09 -12.56
N TRP A 2 4.92 11.19 -13.62
CA TRP A 2 4.40 10.02 -14.34
C TRP A 2 5.51 9.04 -14.82
N ILE A 3 6.59 9.57 -15.40
CA ILE A 3 7.74 8.75 -15.86
C ILE A 3 8.42 8.02 -14.69
N PHE A 4 8.67 8.71 -13.57
CA PHE A 4 9.25 8.10 -12.37
C PHE A 4 8.40 6.93 -11.87
N ASN A 5 7.08 7.13 -11.82
CA ASN A 5 6.12 6.10 -11.44
C ASN A 5 6.10 4.92 -12.40
N GLN A 6 6.21 5.16 -13.70
CA GLN A 6 6.31 4.08 -14.67
C GLN A 6 7.61 3.28 -14.49
N ILE A 7 8.74 3.94 -14.24
CA ILE A 7 10.02 3.26 -13.96
C ILE A 7 9.89 2.40 -12.70
N LEU A 8 9.36 2.97 -11.61
CA LEU A 8 9.15 2.25 -10.36
C LEU A 8 8.19 1.07 -10.57
N THR A 9 7.08 1.28 -11.27
CA THR A 9 6.09 0.22 -11.52
C THR A 9 6.68 -0.90 -12.37
N ARG A 10 7.49 -0.58 -13.40
CA ARG A 10 8.22 -1.57 -14.21
C ARG A 10 9.24 -2.35 -13.40
N LEU A 11 9.98 -1.69 -12.50
CA LEU A 11 10.90 -2.36 -11.59
C LEU A 11 10.17 -3.43 -10.77
N PHE A 12 9.02 -3.08 -10.19
CA PHE A 12 8.19 -4.04 -9.45
C PHE A 12 7.54 -5.10 -10.34
N ASP A 13 7.20 -4.78 -11.59
CA ASP A 13 6.69 -5.79 -12.54
C ASP A 13 7.75 -6.84 -12.86
N VAL A 14 9.02 -6.44 -13.03
CA VAL A 14 10.16 -7.36 -13.19
C VAL A 14 10.39 -8.16 -11.92
N LEU A 15 10.34 -7.50 -10.76
CA LEU A 15 10.55 -8.14 -9.46
C LEU A 15 9.52 -9.25 -9.18
N PHE A 16 8.27 -9.02 -9.56
CA PHE A 16 7.17 -9.98 -9.38
C PHE A 16 6.95 -10.93 -10.56
N TRP A 17 7.64 -10.75 -11.68
CA TRP A 17 7.53 -11.58 -12.88
C TRP A 17 7.54 -13.10 -12.59
N PRO A 18 8.52 -13.66 -11.84
CA PRO A 18 8.57 -15.10 -11.61
C PRO A 18 7.41 -15.62 -10.73
N PHE A 19 6.70 -14.73 -10.03
CA PHE A 19 5.63 -15.09 -9.10
C PHE A 19 4.22 -14.88 -9.66
N GLN A 20 4.07 -14.39 -10.91
CA GLN A 20 2.75 -14.10 -11.50
C GLN A 20 1.85 -15.34 -11.61
N TRP A 21 2.46 -16.53 -11.66
CA TRP A 21 1.80 -17.82 -11.83
C TRP A 21 1.66 -18.59 -10.52
N LEU A 22 2.29 -18.11 -9.45
CA LEU A 22 2.33 -18.74 -8.14
C LEU A 22 1.27 -18.13 -7.21
N HIS A 23 1.00 -18.85 -6.12
CA HIS A 23 0.14 -18.34 -5.07
C HIS A 23 0.70 -17.02 -4.49
N PRO A 24 -0.14 -16.01 -4.16
CA PRO A 24 0.32 -14.69 -3.69
C PRO A 24 1.20 -14.74 -2.42
N TRP A 25 1.12 -15.84 -1.66
CA TRP A 25 1.99 -16.10 -0.50
C TRP A 25 3.47 -16.06 -0.87
N TRP A 26 3.86 -16.64 -2.00
CA TRP A 26 5.27 -16.68 -2.42
C TRP A 26 5.79 -15.29 -2.78
N ALA A 27 4.99 -14.52 -3.51
CA ALA A 27 5.29 -13.13 -3.81
C ALA A 27 5.42 -12.29 -2.53
N MET A 28 4.52 -12.49 -1.55
CA MET A 28 4.52 -11.80 -0.27
C MET A 28 5.77 -12.13 0.56
N ILE A 29 6.10 -13.42 0.70
CA ILE A 29 7.31 -13.87 1.42
C ILE A 29 8.57 -13.29 0.78
N TYR A 30 8.67 -13.38 -0.55
CA TYR A 30 9.82 -12.87 -1.30
C TYR A 30 10.02 -11.37 -1.11
N ILE A 31 8.96 -10.57 -1.28
CA ILE A 31 9.10 -9.12 -1.14
C ILE A 31 9.38 -8.71 0.31
N SER A 32 8.74 -9.34 1.28
CA SER A 32 9.01 -9.10 2.70
C SER A 32 10.46 -9.43 3.07
N LEU A 33 11.05 -10.49 2.52
CA LEU A 33 12.46 -10.82 2.70
C LEU A 33 13.36 -9.71 2.14
N LEU A 34 13.10 -9.27 0.90
CA LEU A 34 13.86 -8.19 0.29
C LEU A 34 13.74 -6.87 1.07
N THR A 35 12.54 -6.52 1.52
CA THR A 35 12.33 -5.35 2.37
C THR A 35 13.08 -5.50 3.69
N GLY A 36 13.05 -6.67 4.33
CA GLY A 36 13.80 -6.95 5.56
C GLY A 36 15.30 -6.71 5.39
N LEU A 37 15.89 -7.25 4.32
CA LEU A 37 17.30 -7.06 3.97
C LEU A 37 17.62 -5.59 3.65
N PHE A 38 16.75 -4.92 2.89
CA PHE A 38 16.88 -3.50 2.57
C PHE A 38 16.85 -2.64 3.84
N MET A 39 15.92 -2.89 4.76
CA MET A 39 15.82 -2.18 6.04
C MET A 39 17.09 -2.37 6.86
N LEU A 40 17.63 -3.59 6.95
CA LEU A 40 18.90 -3.85 7.63
C LEU A 40 20.05 -3.06 7.01
N TRP A 41 20.12 -3.03 5.68
CA TRP A 41 21.17 -2.31 4.95
C TRP A 41 21.08 -0.81 5.18
N VAL A 42 19.90 -0.20 5.06
CA VAL A 42 19.68 1.23 5.35
C VAL A 42 20.02 1.55 6.81
N PHE A 43 19.56 0.72 7.75
CA PHE A 43 19.85 0.90 9.16
C PHE A 43 21.35 0.82 9.45
N ARG A 44 22.08 -0.11 8.81
CA ARG A 44 23.54 -0.22 8.91
C ARG A 44 24.24 1.07 8.47
N LEU A 45 23.79 1.67 7.37
CA LEU A 45 24.44 2.84 6.78
C LEU A 45 24.13 4.15 7.52
N THR A 46 22.96 4.26 8.12
CA THR A 46 22.46 5.54 8.65
C THR A 46 22.55 5.63 10.18
N SER A 47 22.63 4.48 10.86
CA SER A 47 22.60 4.40 12.32
C SER A 47 23.98 4.54 12.95
N ASN A 48 24.03 5.17 14.13
CA ASN A 48 25.26 5.25 14.93
C ASN A 48 25.50 3.94 15.70
N GLN A 49 26.11 2.97 15.01
CA GLN A 49 26.38 1.63 15.56
C GLN A 49 27.27 1.68 16.83
N ALA A 50 28.22 2.61 16.91
CA ALA A 50 29.08 2.76 18.08
C ALA A 50 28.30 3.29 19.30
N GLY A 51 27.44 4.30 19.09
CA GLY A 51 26.57 4.84 20.13
C GLY A 51 25.55 3.81 20.63
N ILE A 52 24.97 3.02 19.72
CA ILE A 52 24.06 1.92 20.09
C ILE A 52 24.77 0.87 20.95
N LYS A 53 25.98 0.47 20.55
CA LYS A 53 26.80 -0.49 21.32
C LYS A 53 27.11 0.02 22.73
N ASP A 54 27.50 1.29 22.87
CA ASP A 54 27.79 1.89 24.18
C ASP A 54 26.55 1.95 25.07
N ILE A 55 25.42 2.44 24.55
CA ILE A 55 24.16 2.50 25.29
C ILE A 55 23.69 1.12 25.72
N LYS A 56 23.79 0.09 24.86
CA LYS A 56 23.46 -1.29 25.24
C LYS A 56 24.34 -1.81 26.39
N ARG A 57 25.63 -1.48 26.42
CA ARG A 57 26.52 -1.83 27.54
C ARG A 57 26.08 -1.13 28.83
N ARG A 58 25.71 0.15 28.76
CA ARG A 58 25.19 0.92 29.91
C ARG A 58 23.88 0.36 30.45
N ILE A 59 22.95 -0.01 29.56
CA ILE A 59 21.69 -0.67 29.95
C ILE A 59 21.99 -1.99 30.68
N LYS A 60 22.90 -2.82 30.16
CA LYS A 60 23.32 -4.06 30.84
C LYS A 60 23.96 -3.79 32.20
N ALA A 61 24.78 -2.75 32.33
CA ALA A 61 25.39 -2.38 33.60
C ALA A 61 24.33 -1.97 34.64
N HIS A 62 23.34 -1.16 34.27
CA HIS A 62 22.25 -0.79 35.18
C HIS A 62 21.32 -1.97 35.51
N LEU A 63 21.10 -2.92 34.59
CA LEU A 63 20.39 -4.16 34.91
C LEU A 63 21.14 -5.02 35.93
N LEU A 64 22.47 -5.06 35.87
CA LEU A 64 23.30 -5.70 36.89
C LEU A 64 23.27 -4.95 38.22
N GLU A 65 23.25 -3.61 38.18
CA GLU A 65 23.12 -2.75 39.37
C GLU A 65 21.82 -3.06 40.14
N ILE A 66 20.68 -3.20 39.44
CA ILE A 66 19.41 -3.62 40.05
C ILE A 66 19.53 -5.00 40.70
N ARG A 67 20.21 -5.94 40.04
CA ARG A 67 20.38 -7.30 40.57
C ARG A 67 21.30 -7.34 41.79
N LEU A 68 22.32 -6.48 41.84
CA LEU A 68 23.30 -6.40 42.92
C LEU A 68 22.75 -5.65 44.15
N PHE A 69 21.96 -4.58 43.94
CA PHE A 69 21.43 -3.71 44.98
C PHE A 69 19.92 -3.88 45.22
N LYS A 70 19.42 -5.10 45.02
CA LYS A 70 17.98 -5.45 45.15
C LYS A 70 17.33 -5.02 46.47
N ASP A 71 18.12 -4.95 47.55
CA ASP A 71 17.64 -4.63 48.90
C ASP A 71 17.69 -3.11 49.20
N ASN A 72 18.23 -2.30 48.28
CA ASN A 72 18.25 -0.84 48.38
C ASN A 72 17.31 -0.22 47.34
N PHE A 73 16.12 0.18 47.80
CA PHE A 73 15.09 0.78 46.96
C PHE A 73 15.55 2.05 46.23
N ALA A 74 16.31 2.94 46.89
CA ALA A 74 16.76 4.19 46.29
C ALA A 74 17.73 3.94 45.12
N LEU A 75 18.68 3.02 45.29
CA LEU A 75 19.62 2.62 44.23
C LEU A 75 18.90 1.92 43.08
N THR A 76 17.92 1.07 43.39
CA THR A 76 17.11 0.37 42.39
C THR A 76 16.29 1.36 41.55
N PHE A 77 15.63 2.35 42.16
CA PHE A 77 14.88 3.39 41.44
C PHE A 77 15.78 4.27 40.58
N LYS A 78 16.96 4.65 41.08
CA LYS A 78 17.95 5.41 40.31
C LYS A 78 18.43 4.63 39.08
N ALA A 79 18.72 3.34 39.25
CA ALA A 79 19.11 2.47 38.14
C ALA A 79 18.00 2.34 37.08
N GLN A 80 16.73 2.21 37.48
CA GLN A 80 15.60 2.23 36.55
C GLN A 80 15.47 3.56 35.78
N GLY A 81 15.61 4.70 36.47
CA GLY A 81 15.63 6.02 35.82
C GLY A 81 16.76 6.15 34.80
N ASN A 82 17.95 5.66 35.13
CA ASN A 82 19.08 5.63 34.21
C ASN A 82 18.85 4.70 33.00
N ILE A 83 18.20 3.55 33.19
CA ILE A 83 17.79 2.65 32.09
C ILE A 83 16.81 3.38 31.18
N LEU A 84 15.84 4.11 31.73
CA LEU A 84 14.86 4.87 30.95
C LEU A 84 15.55 5.96 30.11
N LEU A 85 16.47 6.73 30.70
CA LEU A 85 17.28 7.71 29.97
C LEU A 85 18.15 7.07 28.89
N CYS A 86 18.74 5.91 29.16
CA CYS A 86 19.48 5.14 28.16
C CYS A 86 18.58 4.67 27.01
N ASN A 87 17.37 4.21 27.31
CA ASN A 87 16.38 3.83 26.29
C ASN A 87 15.96 5.03 25.44
N LEU A 88 15.75 6.21 26.03
CA LEU A 88 15.47 7.43 25.26
C LEU A 88 16.62 7.79 24.32
N LYS A 89 17.88 7.70 24.78
CA LYS A 89 19.05 7.90 23.93
C LYS A 89 19.16 6.85 22.81
N TYR A 90 18.84 5.60 23.11
CA TYR A 90 18.80 4.51 22.12
C TYR A 90 17.73 4.75 21.04
N ILE A 91 16.53 5.19 21.43
CA ILE A 91 15.46 5.61 20.49
C ILE A 91 15.95 6.78 19.63
N GLY A 92 16.64 7.75 20.23
CA GLY A 92 17.26 8.87 19.52
C GLY A 92 18.22 8.43 18.42
N TYR A 93 19.08 7.44 18.68
CA TYR A 93 19.98 6.88 17.65
C TYR A 93 19.24 6.15 16.53
N SER A 94 18.06 5.60 16.81
CA SER A 94 17.23 4.91 15.82
C SER A 94 16.37 5.86 14.99
N PHE A 95 16.17 7.11 15.44
CA PHE A 95 15.27 8.08 14.81
C PHE A 95 15.71 8.47 13.39
N LYS A 96 17.01 8.76 13.20
CA LYS A 96 17.55 9.12 11.87
C LYS A 96 17.36 7.99 10.84
N PRO A 97 17.76 6.73 11.12
CA PRO A 97 17.44 5.60 10.25
C PRO A 97 15.96 5.46 9.92
N MET A 98 15.08 5.61 10.92
CA MET A 98 13.62 5.52 10.71
C MET A 98 13.13 6.56 9.72
N LEU A 99 13.53 7.83 9.86
CA LEU A 99 13.16 8.90 8.92
C LEU A 99 13.63 8.60 7.50
N VAL A 100 14.87 8.12 7.33
CA VAL A 100 15.41 7.74 6.02
C VAL A 100 14.64 6.57 5.42
N MET A 101 14.15 5.63 6.24
CA MET A 101 13.37 4.47 5.80
C MET A 101 11.93 4.80 5.39
N ILE A 102 11.31 5.89 5.90
CA ILE A 102 9.92 6.23 5.58
C ILE A 102 9.71 6.38 4.07
N VAL A 103 10.57 7.15 3.40
CA VAL A 103 10.42 7.46 1.96
C VAL A 103 10.42 6.18 1.10
N PRO A 104 11.45 5.31 1.14
CA PRO A 104 11.44 4.10 0.32
C PRO A 104 10.35 3.12 0.75
N LEU A 105 10.03 3.02 2.04
CA LEU A 105 9.00 2.10 2.51
C LEU A 105 7.60 2.50 2.03
N VAL A 106 7.28 3.79 2.02
CA VAL A 106 6.03 4.31 1.45
C VAL A 106 5.95 3.96 -0.04
N LEU A 107 7.04 4.14 -0.80
CA LEU A 107 7.07 3.76 -2.22
C LEU A 107 6.84 2.27 -2.45
N ILE A 108 7.44 1.41 -1.60
CA ILE A 108 7.19 -0.05 -1.64
C ILE A 108 5.72 -0.34 -1.32
N ILE A 109 5.17 0.21 -0.24
CA ILE A 109 3.79 -0.02 0.20
C ILE A 109 2.79 0.40 -0.90
N ILE A 110 3.00 1.54 -1.54
CA ILE A 110 2.19 1.99 -2.68
C ILE A 110 2.15 0.91 -3.76
N GLN A 111 3.31 0.36 -4.15
CA GLN A 111 3.40 -0.66 -5.18
C GLN A 111 2.77 -2.00 -4.75
N LEU A 112 2.82 -2.35 -3.47
CA LEU A 112 2.17 -3.54 -2.93
C LEU A 112 0.66 -3.38 -2.82
N ASN A 113 0.17 -2.19 -2.50
CA ASN A 113 -1.26 -1.91 -2.40
C ASN A 113 -1.98 -2.33 -3.68
N PHE A 114 -1.46 -1.94 -4.83
CA PHE A 114 -2.07 -2.27 -6.13
C PHE A 114 -1.99 -3.75 -6.55
N ARG A 115 -1.23 -4.58 -5.83
CA ARG A 115 -1.04 -6.00 -6.13
C ARG A 115 -1.71 -6.91 -5.10
N PHE A 116 -1.81 -6.46 -3.85
CA PHE A 116 -2.29 -7.27 -2.73
C PHE A 116 -3.53 -6.72 -2.03
N ALA A 117 -3.84 -5.42 -2.16
CA ALA A 117 -4.98 -4.82 -1.46
C ALA A 117 -6.32 -5.05 -2.15
N TYR A 118 -6.31 -5.41 -3.43
CA TYR A 118 -7.53 -5.55 -4.23
C TYR A 118 -7.56 -6.92 -4.89
N LEU A 119 -8.72 -7.56 -4.83
CA LEU A 119 -9.01 -8.78 -5.59
C LEU A 119 -9.77 -8.40 -6.87
N PRO A 120 -9.51 -9.10 -7.98
CA PRO A 120 -10.26 -8.89 -9.20
C PRO A 120 -11.72 -9.32 -8.99
N LEU A 121 -12.63 -8.69 -9.72
CA LEU A 121 -14.02 -9.11 -9.72
C LEU A 121 -14.15 -10.49 -10.34
N THR A 122 -15.05 -11.31 -9.82
CA THR A 122 -15.41 -12.59 -10.43
C THR A 122 -16.73 -12.47 -11.18
N PRO A 123 -16.99 -13.28 -12.22
CA PRO A 123 -18.30 -13.36 -12.86
C PRO A 123 -19.43 -13.47 -11.83
N GLY A 124 -20.48 -12.68 -12.02
CA GLY A 124 -21.63 -12.58 -11.12
C GLY A 124 -21.48 -11.57 -9.98
N GLN A 125 -20.27 -11.10 -9.66
CA GLN A 125 -20.07 -10.08 -8.63
C GLN A 125 -20.47 -8.68 -9.12
N ARG A 126 -20.88 -7.85 -8.15
CA ARG A 126 -21.25 -6.45 -8.36
C ARG A 126 -20.17 -5.54 -7.78
N ALA A 127 -19.96 -4.41 -8.43
CA ALA A 127 -19.07 -3.35 -7.96
C ALA A 127 -19.73 -1.99 -8.18
N ILE A 128 -19.20 -0.97 -7.51
CA ILE A 128 -19.62 0.41 -7.70
C ILE A 128 -18.52 1.14 -8.47
N VAL A 129 -18.92 1.85 -9.51
CA VAL A 129 -18.07 2.81 -10.23
C VAL A 129 -18.46 4.17 -9.71
N LYS A 130 -17.51 4.86 -9.08
CA LYS A 130 -17.67 6.21 -8.56
C LYS A 130 -16.94 7.20 -9.45
N VAL A 131 -17.60 8.29 -9.77
CA VAL A 131 -17.01 9.35 -10.58
C VAL A 131 -17.16 10.66 -9.82
N LYS A 132 -16.03 11.24 -9.41
CA LYS A 132 -16.03 12.56 -8.76
C LYS A 132 -15.88 13.65 -9.81
N VAL A 133 -16.72 14.65 -9.72
CA VAL A 133 -16.76 15.80 -10.63
C VAL A 133 -16.00 16.98 -9.99
N GLN A 134 -15.57 17.96 -10.81
CA GLN A 134 -15.00 19.20 -10.27
C GLN A 134 -16.05 19.98 -9.45
N PRO A 135 -15.65 20.68 -8.37
CA PRO A 135 -16.60 21.33 -7.45
C PRO A 135 -17.40 22.50 -8.03
N ASP A 136 -16.94 23.05 -9.15
CA ASP A 136 -17.50 24.21 -9.84
C ASP A 136 -18.60 23.87 -10.86
N LEU A 137 -18.93 22.57 -11.00
CA LEU A 137 -19.92 22.08 -11.95
C LEU A 137 -21.18 21.62 -11.22
N ASP A 138 -22.33 21.92 -11.82
CA ASP A 138 -23.61 21.39 -11.36
C ASP A 138 -23.71 19.89 -11.72
N LEU A 139 -23.83 19.05 -10.69
CA LEU A 139 -23.93 17.60 -10.81
C LEU A 139 -25.27 17.13 -11.37
N LEU A 140 -26.36 17.85 -11.06
CA LEU A 140 -27.72 17.48 -11.45
C LEU A 140 -27.92 17.66 -12.95
N GLU A 141 -27.39 18.75 -13.50
CA GLU A 141 -27.51 19.07 -14.91
C GLU A 141 -26.45 18.41 -15.79
N LEU A 142 -25.42 17.79 -15.20
CA LEU A 142 -24.33 17.17 -15.96
C LEU A 142 -24.84 15.97 -16.78
N PRO A 143 -24.79 16.03 -18.13
CA PRO A 143 -25.17 14.91 -18.99
C PRO A 143 -24.04 13.87 -18.98
N ILE A 144 -24.09 12.94 -18.03
CA ILE A 144 -23.10 11.87 -17.90
C ILE A 144 -23.76 10.50 -18.12
N SER A 145 -23.08 9.65 -18.88
CA SER A 145 -23.50 8.27 -19.10
C SER A 145 -22.31 7.32 -19.00
N LEU A 146 -22.60 6.10 -18.54
CA LEU A 146 -21.63 5.02 -18.41
C LEU A 146 -22.01 3.91 -19.40
N THR A 147 -21.08 3.58 -20.28
CA THR A 147 -21.20 2.44 -21.19
C THR A 147 -20.05 1.47 -20.94
N SER A 148 -20.22 0.22 -21.34
CA SER A 148 -19.26 -0.85 -21.08
C SER A 148 -19.15 -1.81 -22.26
N THR A 149 -18.04 -2.53 -22.32
CA THR A 149 -17.89 -3.69 -23.21
C THR A 149 -18.78 -4.87 -22.78
N SER A 150 -18.95 -5.86 -23.65
CA SER A 150 -19.90 -6.99 -23.46
C SER A 150 -19.75 -7.75 -22.15
N GLY A 151 -18.56 -7.77 -21.56
CA GLY A 151 -18.30 -8.48 -20.30
C GLY A 151 -18.75 -7.78 -19.03
N ILE A 152 -19.32 -6.57 -19.11
CA ILE A 152 -19.88 -5.82 -17.97
C ILE A 152 -21.26 -5.31 -18.34
N VAL A 153 -22.20 -5.42 -17.40
CA VAL A 153 -23.50 -4.75 -17.49
C VAL A 153 -23.61 -3.65 -16.43
N VAL A 154 -24.11 -2.49 -16.83
CA VAL A 154 -24.47 -1.39 -15.93
C VAL A 154 -25.91 -1.66 -15.44
N GLU A 155 -26.07 -1.96 -14.16
CA GLU A 155 -27.37 -2.39 -13.59
C GLU A 155 -28.27 -1.21 -13.18
N THR A 156 -27.71 -0.02 -12.96
CA THR A 156 -28.45 1.13 -12.41
C THR A 156 -28.26 2.40 -13.26
N PRO A 157 -29.25 3.30 -13.26
CA PRO A 157 -29.04 4.67 -13.74
C PRO A 157 -28.02 5.42 -12.85
N PRO A 158 -27.49 6.58 -13.30
CA PRO A 158 -26.58 7.40 -12.51
C PRO A 158 -27.24 7.88 -11.20
N LEU A 159 -26.68 7.47 -10.06
CA LEU A 159 -27.01 8.02 -8.76
C LEU A 159 -26.11 9.23 -8.49
N ARG A 160 -26.69 10.40 -8.26
CA ARG A 160 -25.94 11.64 -8.00
C ARG A 160 -25.96 11.96 -6.51
N ILE A 161 -24.80 12.20 -5.93
CA ILE A 161 -24.61 12.51 -4.51
C ILE A 161 -23.90 13.88 -4.43
N GLU A 162 -24.67 14.95 -4.28
CA GLU A 162 -24.16 16.32 -4.30
C GLU A 162 -23.17 16.61 -3.17
N GLU A 163 -23.46 16.11 -1.96
CA GLU A 163 -22.64 16.33 -0.77
C GLU A 163 -21.19 15.83 -0.97
N GLU A 164 -21.02 14.73 -1.69
CA GLU A 164 -19.72 14.10 -1.97
C GLU A 164 -19.13 14.53 -3.33
N GLY A 165 -19.91 15.25 -4.14
CA GLY A 165 -19.54 15.60 -5.50
C GLY A 165 -19.37 14.39 -6.43
N GLU A 166 -20.09 13.30 -6.18
CA GLU A 166 -19.88 12.02 -6.85
C GLU A 166 -21.12 11.46 -7.55
N ILE A 167 -20.89 10.72 -8.63
CA ILE A 167 -21.90 10.02 -9.42
C ILE A 167 -21.55 8.56 -9.48
N ASP A 168 -22.50 7.72 -9.06
CA ASP A 168 -22.29 6.30 -8.81
C ASP A 168 -23.13 5.44 -9.74
N TRP A 169 -22.51 4.36 -10.23
CA TRP A 169 -23.19 3.30 -10.96
C TRP A 169 -22.88 1.94 -10.33
N ARG A 170 -23.89 1.10 -10.22
CA ARG A 170 -23.69 -0.31 -9.94
C ARG A 170 -23.46 -1.07 -11.24
N ILE A 171 -22.35 -1.79 -11.30
CA ILE A 171 -22.00 -2.67 -12.41
C ILE A 171 -21.99 -4.13 -11.96
N LYS A 172 -22.22 -5.05 -12.88
CA LYS A 172 -22.07 -6.49 -12.67
C LYS A 172 -21.11 -7.08 -13.68
N ALA A 173 -20.12 -7.81 -13.18
CA ALA A 173 -19.15 -8.56 -13.97
C ALA A 173 -19.81 -9.80 -14.58
N LEU A 174 -19.68 -10.00 -15.90
CA LEU A 174 -20.26 -11.13 -16.62
C LEU A 174 -19.18 -12.08 -17.14
N GLU A 175 -18.22 -11.56 -17.92
CA GLU A 175 -17.24 -12.38 -18.63
C GLU A 175 -15.81 -12.10 -18.13
N PRO A 176 -15.01 -13.16 -17.86
CA PRO A 176 -13.59 -12.98 -17.53
C PRO A 176 -12.82 -12.26 -18.64
N GLY A 177 -11.85 -11.44 -18.26
CA GLY A 177 -11.00 -10.71 -19.19
C GLY A 177 -10.75 -9.27 -18.77
N ARG A 178 -9.98 -8.56 -19.60
CA ARG A 178 -9.86 -7.10 -19.51
C ARG A 178 -11.04 -6.48 -20.23
N GLN A 179 -11.82 -5.71 -19.49
CA GLN A 179 -12.99 -5.00 -19.97
C GLN A 179 -12.75 -3.49 -19.82
N SER A 180 -13.46 -2.69 -20.60
CA SER A 180 -13.34 -1.24 -20.56
C SER A 180 -14.70 -0.62 -20.26
N LEU A 181 -14.69 0.33 -19.33
CA LEU A 181 -15.78 1.25 -19.12
C LEU A 181 -15.49 2.55 -19.87
N PHE A 182 -16.51 3.12 -20.50
CA PHE A 182 -16.44 4.40 -21.19
C PHE A 182 -17.41 5.36 -20.53
N ILE A 183 -16.87 6.44 -19.99
CA ILE A 183 -17.63 7.50 -19.33
C ILE A 183 -17.74 8.65 -20.33
N GLN A 184 -18.96 8.91 -20.79
CA GLN A 184 -19.27 9.96 -21.75
C GLN A 184 -19.89 11.16 -21.02
N ILE A 185 -19.39 12.37 -21.31
CA ILE A 185 -19.80 13.60 -20.63
C ILE A 185 -20.18 14.65 -21.67
N GLY A 186 -21.49 14.82 -21.85
CA GLY A 186 -22.07 15.58 -22.96
C GLY A 186 -21.60 15.05 -24.32
N ASP A 187 -21.88 15.81 -25.37
CA ASP A 187 -21.53 15.42 -26.75
C ASP A 187 -20.15 15.95 -27.18
N ASN A 188 -19.60 16.91 -26.43
CA ASN A 188 -18.38 17.64 -26.81
C ASN A 188 -17.07 17.04 -26.27
N HIS A 189 -17.13 16.08 -25.35
CA HIS A 189 -15.93 15.46 -24.78
C HIS A 189 -15.72 14.05 -25.32
N GLN A 190 -14.45 13.67 -25.51
CA GLN A 190 -14.12 12.29 -25.82
C GLN A 190 -14.43 11.37 -24.63
N PRO A 191 -14.92 10.14 -24.89
CA PRO A 191 -15.20 9.19 -23.83
C PRO A 191 -13.94 8.87 -23.03
N ILE A 192 -14.04 8.95 -21.70
CA ILE A 192 -12.95 8.64 -20.80
C ILE A 192 -13.00 7.15 -20.49
N SER A 193 -11.95 6.41 -20.87
CA SER A 193 -11.87 4.98 -20.62
C SER A 193 -11.33 4.66 -19.22
N LYS A 194 -11.87 3.61 -18.60
CA LYS A 194 -11.39 3.00 -17.36
C LYS A 194 -11.31 1.49 -17.55
N GLU A 195 -10.14 0.91 -17.28
CA GLU A 195 -9.95 -0.54 -17.43
C GLU A 195 -10.40 -1.28 -16.17
N ILE A 196 -11.04 -2.43 -16.37
CA ILE A 196 -11.45 -3.37 -15.33
C ILE A 196 -10.94 -4.75 -15.70
N TYR A 197 -10.38 -5.46 -14.74
CA TYR A 197 -10.03 -6.86 -14.92
C TYR A 197 -10.97 -7.77 -14.12
N ILE A 198 -11.62 -8.68 -14.83
CA ILE A 198 -12.48 -9.73 -14.27
C ILE A 198 -11.71 -11.04 -14.35
N ALA A 199 -11.48 -11.67 -13.21
CA ALA A 199 -10.80 -12.94 -13.13
C ALA A 199 -11.79 -14.09 -12.96
N PRO A 200 -11.50 -15.28 -13.51
CA PRO A 200 -12.21 -16.50 -13.13
C PRO A 200 -12.20 -16.72 -11.61
N ALA A 201 -13.27 -17.26 -11.03
CA ALA A 201 -13.46 -17.38 -9.58
C ALA A 201 -12.31 -18.10 -8.84
N ASN A 202 -11.63 -19.03 -9.51
CA ASN A 202 -10.52 -19.80 -8.93
C ASN A 202 -9.12 -19.22 -9.21
N THR A 203 -9.06 -17.97 -9.68
CA THR A 203 -7.78 -17.33 -10.02
C THR A 203 -7.02 -16.98 -8.76
N ARG A 204 -5.95 -17.72 -8.48
CA ARG A 204 -5.01 -17.43 -7.39
C ARG A 204 -3.76 -16.71 -7.88
N ARG A 205 -3.88 -15.92 -8.95
CA ARG A 205 -2.74 -15.22 -9.56
C ARG A 205 -2.65 -13.81 -9.02
N LEU A 206 -1.42 -13.37 -8.76
CA LEU A 206 -1.17 -11.98 -8.39
C LEU A 206 -1.55 -11.07 -9.55
N THR A 207 -2.53 -10.20 -9.33
CA THR A 207 -3.04 -9.31 -10.36
C THR A 207 -2.84 -7.87 -9.92
N LYS A 208 -2.37 -7.05 -10.85
CA LYS A 208 -2.22 -5.62 -10.65
C LYS A 208 -3.52 -4.92 -11.03
N LEU A 209 -4.17 -4.26 -10.08
CA LEU A 209 -5.47 -3.61 -10.26
C LEU A 209 -5.37 -2.13 -9.93
N SER A 210 -6.04 -1.32 -10.75
CA SER A 210 -6.06 0.13 -10.64
C SER A 210 -7.43 0.59 -10.14
N PRO A 211 -7.63 0.67 -8.81
CA PRO A 211 -8.92 1.05 -8.23
C PRO A 211 -9.29 2.49 -8.60
N LEU A 212 -8.31 3.38 -8.70
CA LEU A 212 -8.51 4.81 -8.84
C LEU A 212 -7.71 5.34 -10.03
N ARG A 213 -8.37 6.14 -10.87
CA ARG A 213 -7.71 7.00 -11.84
C ARG A 213 -7.61 8.42 -11.24
N PRO A 214 -6.41 8.85 -10.82
CA PRO A 214 -6.25 10.07 -10.03
C PRO A 214 -6.31 11.34 -10.90
N PRO A 215 -6.46 12.52 -10.28
CA PRO A 215 -6.20 13.78 -10.95
C PRO A 215 -4.71 13.91 -11.25
N ALA A 216 -4.35 14.73 -12.23
CA ALA A 216 -2.95 14.96 -12.62
C ALA A 216 -2.09 15.67 -11.55
N LYS A 217 -2.69 16.14 -10.44
CA LYS A 217 -2.04 16.93 -9.39
C LYS A 217 -1.28 16.04 -8.39
N PHE A 218 -0.19 16.59 -7.85
CA PHE A 218 0.51 16.02 -6.69
C PHE A 218 -0.33 16.22 -5.42
N PRO A 219 -0.34 15.27 -4.45
CA PRO A 219 0.40 13.99 -4.41
C PRO A 219 -0.30 12.81 -5.08
N ASN A 220 -1.55 12.95 -5.53
CA ASN A 220 -2.37 11.84 -6.01
C ASN A 220 -1.74 11.10 -7.20
N ALA A 221 -1.12 11.84 -8.12
CA ALA A 221 -0.39 11.24 -9.23
C ALA A 221 0.78 10.35 -8.78
N LEU A 222 1.42 10.62 -7.62
CA LEU A 222 2.49 9.78 -7.05
C LEU A 222 1.91 8.51 -6.40
N LEU A 223 0.83 8.67 -5.64
CA LEU A 223 0.21 7.60 -4.86
C LEU A 223 -0.54 6.57 -5.73
N TYR A 224 -1.00 6.96 -6.92
CA TYR A 224 -1.75 6.11 -7.85
C TYR A 224 -1.06 6.03 -9.22
N PRO A 225 0.02 5.23 -9.35
CA PRO A 225 0.90 5.21 -10.51
C PRO A 225 0.45 4.32 -11.67
N LEU A 226 -0.65 3.56 -11.53
CA LEU A 226 -0.99 2.51 -12.49
C LEU A 226 -1.65 3.02 -13.77
N GLU A 227 -2.57 3.96 -13.66
CA GLU A 227 -3.27 4.53 -14.79
C GLU A 227 -2.84 5.97 -15.04
N LYS A 228 -2.83 6.35 -16.32
CA LYS A 228 -2.52 7.73 -16.70
C LYS A 228 -3.55 8.65 -16.02
N PRO A 229 -3.11 9.69 -15.30
CA PRO A 229 -4.03 10.62 -14.67
C PRO A 229 -5.02 11.21 -15.66
N LEU A 230 -6.16 11.68 -15.14
CA LEU A 230 -7.17 12.33 -15.97
C LEU A 230 -6.57 13.58 -16.65
N PRO A 231 -6.90 13.83 -17.94
CA PRO A 231 -6.43 15.02 -18.64
C PRO A 231 -6.86 16.30 -17.94
N THR A 232 -5.99 17.29 -17.89
CA THR A 232 -6.34 18.63 -17.40
C THR A 232 -7.36 19.26 -18.35
N GLY A 233 -8.51 19.67 -17.83
CA GLY A 233 -9.62 20.22 -18.62
C GLY A 233 -10.83 19.30 -18.74
N THR A 234 -10.79 18.08 -18.19
CA THR A 234 -11.99 17.26 -18.06
C THR A 234 -12.83 17.72 -16.86
N PRO A 235 -14.17 17.65 -16.95
CA PRO A 235 -15.06 17.93 -15.82
C PRO A 235 -14.94 16.88 -14.70
N LEU A 236 -14.28 15.75 -14.96
CA LEU A 236 -13.97 14.74 -13.96
C LEU A 236 -12.72 15.08 -13.16
N ARG A 237 -12.79 14.81 -11.88
CA ARG A 237 -11.69 14.86 -10.94
C ARG A 237 -11.06 13.50 -10.74
N GLU A 238 -11.86 12.46 -10.46
CA GLU A 238 -11.43 11.11 -10.09
C GLU A 238 -12.42 10.06 -10.61
N ILE A 239 -11.92 8.87 -10.96
CA ILE A 239 -12.74 7.69 -11.26
C ILE A 239 -12.28 6.53 -10.39
N GLU A 240 -13.16 6.04 -9.52
CA GLU A 240 -12.89 4.95 -8.60
C GLU A 240 -13.76 3.73 -8.91
N ILE A 241 -13.24 2.54 -8.67
CA ILE A 241 -13.98 1.28 -8.68
C ILE A 241 -13.80 0.60 -7.34
N THR A 242 -14.92 0.23 -6.71
CA THR A 242 -14.91 -0.53 -5.47
C THR A 242 -14.58 -2.00 -5.75
N TYR A 243 -13.35 -2.40 -5.44
CA TYR A 243 -12.91 -3.80 -5.49
C TYR A 243 -13.01 -4.48 -4.12
N PRO A 244 -13.25 -5.80 -4.09
CA PRO A 244 -13.11 -6.58 -2.85
C PRO A 244 -11.70 -6.47 -2.27
N SER A 245 -11.61 -6.33 -0.95
CA SER A 245 -10.33 -6.20 -0.25
C SER A 245 -9.53 -7.50 -0.27
N GLY A 246 -8.22 -7.38 -0.46
CA GLY A 246 -7.28 -8.49 -0.44
C GLY A 246 -6.90 -8.90 0.97
N HIS A 247 -7.20 -10.15 1.32
CA HIS A 247 -6.85 -10.77 2.59
C HIS A 247 -6.08 -12.07 2.39
N PHE A 248 -5.16 -12.33 3.31
CA PHE A 248 -4.44 -13.59 3.40
C PHE A 248 -5.11 -14.47 4.46
N HIS A 249 -5.32 -15.73 4.12
CA HIS A 249 -5.94 -16.69 5.01
C HIS A 249 -4.88 -17.61 5.61
N LEU A 250 -4.79 -17.63 6.95
CA LEU A 250 -3.88 -18.50 7.70
C LEU A 250 -4.66 -19.11 8.87
N TRP A 251 -4.75 -20.45 8.92
CA TRP A 251 -5.47 -21.19 9.97
C TRP A 251 -6.90 -20.67 10.24
N GLY A 252 -7.64 -20.33 9.19
CA GLY A 252 -9.02 -19.83 9.29
C GLY A 252 -9.14 -18.33 9.62
N LEU A 253 -8.04 -17.65 9.91
CA LEU A 253 -8.02 -16.20 10.15
C LEU A 253 -7.80 -15.44 8.84
N SER A 254 -8.64 -14.44 8.57
CA SER A 254 -8.46 -13.47 7.48
C SER A 254 -7.62 -12.28 7.95
N ILE A 255 -6.38 -12.22 7.52
CA ILE A 255 -5.43 -11.18 7.92
C ILE A 255 -5.24 -10.19 6.77
N HIS A 256 -5.31 -8.90 7.07
CA HIS A 256 -5.05 -7.85 6.08
C HIS A 256 -3.62 -7.96 5.54
N TRP A 257 -3.45 -7.83 4.22
CA TRP A 257 -2.16 -8.03 3.55
C TRP A 257 -1.02 -7.21 4.14
N LEU A 258 -1.31 -5.98 4.57
CA LEU A 258 -0.33 -5.06 5.15
C LEU A 258 0.27 -5.61 6.45
N ILE A 259 -0.56 -6.25 7.28
CA ILE A 259 -0.13 -6.87 8.54
C ILE A 259 0.81 -8.04 8.23
N VAL A 260 0.42 -8.91 7.28
CA VAL A 260 1.24 -10.05 6.85
C VAL A 260 2.60 -9.56 6.32
N TYR A 261 2.59 -8.56 5.46
CA TYR A 261 3.80 -7.95 4.89
C TYR A 261 4.75 -7.45 5.99
N PHE A 262 4.25 -6.66 6.94
CA PHE A 262 5.07 -6.11 8.02
C PHE A 262 5.60 -7.20 8.95
N LEU A 263 4.77 -8.16 9.36
CA LEU A 263 5.19 -9.26 10.24
C LEU A 263 6.31 -10.08 9.60
N LEU A 264 6.17 -10.43 8.31
CA LEU A 264 7.20 -11.15 7.58
C LEU A 264 8.47 -10.31 7.40
N ALA A 265 8.36 -9.04 7.04
CA ALA A 265 9.51 -8.17 6.83
C ALA A 265 10.31 -7.94 8.12
N ILE A 266 9.60 -7.77 9.24
CA ILE A 266 10.18 -7.70 10.59
C ILE A 266 10.84 -9.02 10.95
N ALA A 267 10.15 -10.15 10.77
CA ALA A 267 10.70 -11.47 11.07
C ALA A 267 12.00 -11.75 10.31
N PHE A 268 12.04 -11.44 9.00
CA PHE A 268 13.25 -11.56 8.19
C PHE A 268 14.34 -10.57 8.61
N GLY A 269 14.00 -9.31 8.88
CA GLY A 269 14.94 -8.33 9.39
C GLY A 269 15.60 -8.77 10.69
N PHE A 270 14.82 -9.22 11.67
CA PHE A 270 15.35 -9.70 12.95
C PHE A 270 16.11 -11.03 12.83
N GLY A 271 15.64 -11.95 12.00
CA GLY A 271 16.29 -13.24 11.76
C GLY A 271 17.64 -13.08 11.07
N LEU A 272 17.77 -12.13 10.14
CA LEU A 272 18.97 -11.94 9.32
C LEU A 272 19.92 -10.87 9.84
N LYS A 273 19.58 -10.13 10.90
CA LYS A 273 20.40 -9.04 11.44
C LYS A 273 21.85 -9.44 11.73
N ARG A 274 22.07 -10.68 12.19
CA ARG A 274 23.41 -11.21 12.51
C ARG A 274 24.27 -11.41 11.25
N PHE A 275 23.67 -11.87 10.15
CA PHE A 275 24.39 -12.06 8.88
C PHE A 275 24.81 -10.73 8.25
N VAL A 276 23.99 -9.68 8.41
CA VAL A 276 24.30 -8.33 7.87
C VAL A 276 25.22 -7.53 8.81
N GLY A 277 25.54 -8.05 10.00
CA GLY A 277 26.43 -7.42 10.97
C GLY A 277 25.84 -6.18 11.65
N VAL A 278 24.51 -6.11 11.76
CA VAL A 278 23.79 -4.95 12.31
C VAL A 278 23.37 -5.23 13.74
N GLU A 279 23.68 -4.31 14.64
CA GLU A 279 23.08 -4.30 15.98
C GLU A 279 21.84 -3.42 15.98
N ILE A 280 20.67 -4.07 15.96
CA ILE A 280 19.38 -3.48 16.33
C ILE A 280 19.19 -3.73 17.81
#